data_AF-A0A2K3CUF7-F1
#
_entry.id   AF-A0A2K3CUF7-F1
#
_cell.length_a   1.000
_cell.length_b   1.000
_cell.length_c   1.000
_cell.angle_alpha   90.00
_cell.angle_beta   90.00
_cell.angle_gamma   90.00
#
_symmetry.space_group_name_H-M   'P 1'
#
loop_
_entity.id
_entity.type
_entity.pdbx_description
1 polymer ?
#
loop_
_entity_poly.entity_id
_entity_poly.type
_entity_poly.pdbx_seq_one_letter_code
_entity_poly.pdbx_strand_id
1 'polypeptide(L)'
;MLQHRLQSNYHASCSKPWSGLGCRSGFAFLRARAERCRGRLIVVRSAEEIAALTAVAHSEAVERERELLKSHATPQLRENLLKHGFADQALPESHDELLQLLAGANLKARSQVVSFPLRKTPRSPRAIKSFLVAPIDVEDVGFVNFLLDSGSSGALITGELRDVLGLSPTDGQVVKGVDSSGLTLRQKVRLPPLRLGPQLLDIRDAYVTTLKSDHDIDVGGVLGLNFLRMFEVEICQDRKRMAFHPPGHIDKGVLDVAGMAVLHCDVLKGGLLGVPVSLNGSARFPAILDLGANFSILNWPAAELAGVRRGADGAPADSSMQEQVTSIDGQRSNRIRRGYLDVVLGGEDTSYVPSRSLALMVRDIPSFAVLGFGESPVMVLGYDLLSADRLVLDLRNQRIFIK
;
A
#
# COMPACT_ATOMS: atom_id res chain seq x y z
N MET A 1 -28.07 -29.96 -3.16
CA MET A 1 -29.01 -28.84 -2.92
C MET A 1 -28.26 -27.73 -2.21
N LEU A 2 -27.66 -26.81 -2.97
CA LEU A 2 -26.98 -25.61 -2.43
C LEU A 2 -27.97 -24.44 -2.47
N GLN A 3 -28.27 -23.83 -1.33
CA GLN A 3 -28.95 -22.54 -1.25
C GLN A 3 -27.92 -21.45 -1.00
N HIS A 4 -27.83 -20.50 -1.94
CA HIS A 4 -27.12 -19.24 -1.76
C HIS A 4 -27.81 -18.40 -0.67
N ARG A 5 -27.06 -18.01 0.37
CA ARG A 5 -27.43 -16.92 1.28
C ARG A 5 -26.50 -15.74 1.04
N LEU A 6 -27.04 -14.65 0.50
CA LEU A 6 -26.49 -13.31 0.59
C LEU A 6 -27.20 -12.64 1.79
N GLN A 7 -26.47 -12.37 2.88
CA GLN A 7 -26.96 -11.50 3.96
C GLN A 7 -26.08 -10.26 4.06
N SER A 8 -26.75 -9.12 3.93
CA SER A 8 -26.25 -7.76 4.12
C SER A 8 -26.35 -7.42 5.60
N ASN A 9 -25.24 -7.03 6.25
CA ASN A 9 -25.26 -6.36 7.56
C ASN A 9 -24.50 -5.04 7.47
N TYR A 10 -25.24 -3.95 7.28
CA TYR A 10 -24.83 -2.59 7.61
C TYR A 10 -25.68 -2.13 8.81
N HIS A 11 -25.09 -2.11 10.00
CA HIS A 11 -25.64 -1.36 11.14
C HIS A 11 -24.62 -0.30 11.55
N ALA A 12 -24.87 0.94 11.14
CA ALA A 12 -24.30 2.11 11.80
C ALA A 12 -25.30 2.55 12.87
N SER A 13 -24.87 2.53 14.13
CA SER A 13 -25.61 3.07 15.27
C SER A 13 -25.73 4.58 15.15
N CYS A 14 -26.95 5.10 15.03
CA CYS A 14 -27.25 6.49 15.32
C CYS A 14 -28.39 6.53 16.34
N SER A 15 -28.13 7.22 17.45
CA SER A 15 -28.96 7.25 18.64
C SER A 15 -30.01 8.38 18.57
N LYS A 16 -31.24 8.02 18.94
CA LYS A 16 -32.39 8.83 19.43
C LYS A 16 -33.64 8.90 18.53
N PRO A 17 -34.85 8.95 19.15
CA PRO A 17 -36.04 8.31 18.63
C PRO A 17 -37.07 9.31 18.09
N TRP A 18 -37.71 9.00 16.96
CA TRP A 18 -38.96 9.63 16.56
C TRP A 18 -40.02 8.55 16.32
N SER A 19 -41.10 8.69 17.05
CA SER A 19 -42.32 7.90 17.02
C SER A 19 -43.17 8.23 15.79
N GLY A 20 -43.91 7.23 15.29
CA GLY A 20 -45.18 7.48 14.59
C GLY A 20 -45.31 6.97 13.15
N LEU A 21 -46.15 5.93 13.02
CA LEU A 21 -46.99 5.55 11.87
C LEU A 21 -46.36 4.87 10.63
N GLY A 22 -46.88 3.66 10.36
CA GLY A 22 -47.33 3.32 9.01
C GLY A 22 -46.59 2.19 8.30
N CYS A 23 -46.94 0.95 8.62
CA CYS A 23 -46.57 -0.23 7.86
C CYS A 23 -47.23 -0.22 6.47
N ARG A 24 -46.45 -0.15 5.36
CA ARG A 24 -46.85 -0.65 4.02
C ARG A 24 -45.64 -1.08 3.18
N SER A 25 -45.65 -2.36 2.80
CA SER A 25 -45.05 -3.04 1.63
C SER A 25 -43.60 -2.72 1.22
N GLY A 26 -42.75 -3.74 1.31
CA GLY A 26 -41.33 -3.70 0.98
C GLY A 26 -41.02 -3.42 -0.50
N PHE A 27 -40.20 -2.41 -0.71
CA PHE A 27 -39.36 -2.23 -1.89
C PHE A 27 -37.91 -2.28 -1.43
N ALA A 28 -37.14 -3.24 -1.96
CA ALA A 28 -35.71 -3.34 -1.69
C ALA A 28 -34.96 -2.22 -2.44
N PHE A 29 -34.48 -1.22 -1.71
CA PHE A 29 -33.58 -0.19 -2.24
C PHE A 29 -32.13 -0.71 -2.24
N LEU A 30 -31.63 -1.10 -3.41
CA LEU A 30 -30.19 -1.27 -3.64
C LEU A 30 -29.59 0.12 -3.94
N ARG A 31 -28.87 0.69 -2.98
CA ARG A 31 -28.23 2.01 -3.10
C ARG A 31 -26.81 1.84 -3.63
N ALA A 32 -26.62 1.89 -4.95
CA ALA A 32 -25.30 2.00 -5.55
C ALA A 32 -24.75 3.42 -5.34
N ARG A 33 -23.50 3.52 -4.86
CA ARG A 33 -22.82 4.76 -4.46
C ARG A 33 -22.44 5.56 -5.71
N ALA A 34 -23.18 6.63 -5.99
CA ALA A 34 -22.85 7.63 -6.99
C ALA A 34 -21.98 8.73 -6.37
N GLU A 35 -20.69 8.80 -6.73
CA GLU A 35 -19.88 9.99 -6.48
C GLU A 35 -19.47 10.61 -7.82
N ARG A 36 -19.92 11.86 -8.01
CA ARG A 36 -19.56 12.84 -9.05
C ARG A 36 -19.79 12.45 -10.51
N CYS A 37 -21.07 12.24 -10.85
CA CYS A 37 -21.64 12.73 -12.11
C CYS A 37 -22.99 13.35 -11.74
N ARG A 38 -23.44 14.39 -12.45
CA ARG A 38 -24.82 14.93 -12.33
C ARG A 38 -25.83 13.88 -12.82
N GLY A 39 -25.98 12.77 -12.09
CA GLY A 39 -26.75 11.61 -12.50
C GLY A 39 -28.13 11.62 -11.85
N ARG A 40 -29.18 11.60 -12.67
CA ARG A 40 -30.53 11.22 -12.23
C ARG A 40 -30.46 9.83 -11.60
N LEU A 41 -31.10 9.65 -10.45
CA LEU A 41 -31.39 8.32 -9.91
C LEU A 41 -32.22 7.55 -10.95
N ILE A 42 -31.68 6.44 -11.45
CA ILE A 42 -32.41 5.52 -12.32
C ILE A 42 -33.11 4.51 -11.41
N VAL A 43 -34.45 4.54 -11.39
CA VAL A 43 -35.26 3.53 -10.71
C VAL A 43 -35.44 2.36 -11.68
N VAL A 44 -34.97 1.19 -11.29
CA VAL A 44 -35.06 -0.06 -12.07
C VAL A 44 -36.20 -0.91 -11.51
N ARG A 45 -37.06 -1.44 -12.38
CA ARG A 45 -38.33 -2.12 -12.03
C ARG A 45 -38.30 -3.63 -12.27
N SER A 46 -37.32 -4.15 -12.99
CA SER A 46 -37.19 -5.58 -13.26
C SER A 46 -35.72 -6.02 -13.39
N ALA A 47 -35.48 -7.34 -13.28
CA ALA A 47 -34.17 -7.93 -13.54
C ALA A 47 -33.73 -7.75 -15.00
N GLU A 48 -34.68 -7.75 -15.94
CA GLU A 48 -34.42 -7.50 -17.37
C GLU A 48 -33.93 -6.07 -17.61
N GLU A 49 -34.52 -5.08 -16.94
CA GLU A 49 -34.06 -3.69 -17.00
C GLU A 49 -32.65 -3.54 -16.43
N ILE A 50 -32.30 -4.26 -15.35
CA ILE A 50 -30.94 -4.30 -14.80
C ILE A 50 -29.97 -4.91 -15.82
N ALA A 51 -30.33 -6.02 -16.45
CA ALA A 51 -29.50 -6.69 -17.46
C ALA A 51 -29.25 -5.78 -18.66
N ALA A 52 -30.29 -5.11 -19.17
CA ALA A 52 -30.19 -4.16 -20.26
C ALA A 52 -29.28 -2.97 -19.92
N LEU A 53 -29.45 -2.35 -18.75
CA LEU A 53 -28.59 -1.26 -18.29
C LEU A 53 -27.14 -1.71 -18.10
N THR A 54 -26.92 -2.92 -17.59
CA THR A 54 -25.58 -3.49 -17.43
C THR A 54 -24.92 -3.72 -18.79
N ALA A 55 -25.66 -4.21 -19.78
CA ALA A 55 -25.16 -4.40 -21.14
C ALA A 55 -24.77 -3.06 -21.79
N VAL A 56 -25.59 -2.01 -21.65
CA VAL A 56 -25.27 -0.67 -22.16
C VAL A 56 -24.01 -0.12 -21.47
N ALA A 57 -23.95 -0.17 -20.14
CA ALA A 57 -22.79 0.31 -19.39
C ALA A 57 -21.51 -0.45 -19.75
N HIS A 58 -21.61 -1.76 -19.99
CA HIS A 58 -20.50 -2.57 -20.45
C HIS A 58 -20.04 -2.16 -21.86
N SER A 59 -20.97 -1.99 -22.80
CA SER A 59 -20.66 -1.54 -24.17
C SER A 59 -19.97 -0.17 -24.17
N GLU A 60 -20.46 0.79 -23.37
CA GLU A 60 -19.83 2.10 -23.21
C GLU A 60 -18.44 2.02 -22.59
N ALA A 61 -18.23 1.09 -21.64
CA ALA A 61 -16.92 0.87 -21.05
C ALA A 61 -15.94 0.29 -22.08
N VAL A 62 -16.37 -0.65 -22.93
CA VAL A 62 -15.54 -1.23 -23.99
C VAL A 62 -15.13 -0.14 -24.98
N GLU A 63 -16.07 0.69 -25.40
CA GLU A 63 -15.78 1.75 -26.37
C GLU A 63 -14.80 2.79 -25.82
N ARG A 64 -14.93 3.16 -24.54
CA ARG A 64 -13.93 4.03 -23.88
C ARG A 64 -12.54 3.42 -23.87
N GLU A 65 -12.40 2.13 -23.57
CA GLU A 65 -11.10 1.46 -23.60
C GLU A 65 -10.54 1.37 -25.03
N ARG A 66 -11.39 1.13 -26.04
CA ARG A 66 -10.96 1.16 -27.44
C ARG A 66 -10.38 2.52 -27.84
N GLU A 67 -11.05 3.61 -27.47
CA GLU A 67 -10.56 4.95 -27.76
C GLU A 67 -9.21 5.25 -27.08
N LEU A 68 -8.98 4.72 -25.86
CA LEU A 68 -7.68 4.83 -25.21
C LEU A 68 -6.58 4.03 -25.93
N LEU A 69 -6.94 2.90 -26.54
CA LEU A 69 -6.02 2.01 -27.24
C LEU A 69 -5.79 2.40 -28.70
N LYS A 70 -6.62 3.28 -29.27
CA LYS A 70 -6.63 3.64 -30.71
C LYS A 70 -5.31 4.16 -31.26
N SER A 71 -4.46 4.73 -30.40
CA SER A 71 -3.13 5.21 -30.76
C SER A 71 -2.06 4.10 -30.83
N HIS A 72 -2.36 2.90 -30.33
CA HIS A 72 -1.40 1.80 -30.29
C HIS A 72 -1.28 1.15 -31.67
N ALA A 73 -0.07 0.77 -32.07
CA ALA A 73 0.13 0.07 -33.33
C ALA A 73 -0.31 -1.40 -33.26
N THR A 74 -0.68 -1.99 -34.40
CA THR A 74 -1.11 -3.41 -34.48
C THR A 74 -0.15 -4.39 -33.79
N PRO A 75 1.19 -4.31 -33.97
CA PRO A 75 2.11 -5.21 -33.27
C PRO A 75 2.03 -5.09 -31.75
N GLN A 76 1.82 -3.88 -31.23
CA GLN A 76 1.70 -3.62 -29.79
C GLN A 76 0.39 -4.19 -29.22
N LEU A 77 -0.72 -4.07 -29.96
CA LEU A 77 -2.00 -4.68 -29.58
C LEU A 77 -1.89 -6.21 -29.50
N ARG A 78 -1.25 -6.83 -30.50
CA ARG A 78 -0.99 -8.28 -30.52
C ARG A 78 -0.13 -8.70 -29.33
N GLU A 79 0.98 -8.01 -29.10
CA GLU A 79 1.87 -8.30 -27.97
C GLU A 79 1.11 -8.26 -26.63
N ASN A 80 0.28 -7.25 -26.40
CA ASN A 80 -0.51 -7.15 -25.17
C ASN A 80 -1.55 -8.28 -25.05
N LEU A 81 -2.20 -8.67 -26.15
CA LEU A 81 -3.10 -9.83 -26.15
C LEU A 81 -2.35 -11.13 -25.82
N LEU A 82 -1.13 -11.33 -26.32
CA LEU A 82 -0.30 -12.48 -25.90
C LEU A 82 -0.02 -12.46 -24.39
N LYS A 83 0.24 -11.28 -23.80
CA LYS A 83 0.40 -11.13 -22.34
C LYS A 83 -0.88 -11.40 -21.56
N HIS A 84 -2.04 -11.22 -22.18
CA HIS A 84 -3.33 -11.66 -21.64
C HIS A 84 -3.56 -13.18 -21.76
N GLY A 85 -2.65 -13.92 -22.39
CA GLY A 85 -2.71 -15.37 -22.55
C GLY A 85 -3.46 -15.83 -23.80
N PHE A 86 -3.74 -14.93 -24.75
CA PHE A 86 -4.25 -15.32 -26.06
C PHE A 86 -3.15 -16.03 -26.86
N ALA A 87 -3.53 -17.04 -27.64
CA ALA A 87 -2.59 -17.73 -28.54
C ALA A 87 -2.42 -16.93 -29.83
N ASP A 88 -1.20 -16.78 -30.32
CA ASP A 88 -0.88 -15.93 -31.48
C ASP A 88 -1.68 -16.32 -32.73
N GLN A 89 -1.81 -17.62 -32.98
CA GLN A 89 -2.58 -18.16 -34.10
C GLN A 89 -4.10 -17.91 -34.02
N ALA A 90 -4.62 -17.52 -32.86
CA ALA A 90 -6.03 -17.21 -32.65
C ALA A 90 -6.32 -15.70 -32.70
N LEU A 91 -5.30 -14.86 -32.89
CA LEU A 91 -5.46 -13.43 -32.97
C LEU A 91 -5.97 -13.00 -34.35
N PRO A 92 -6.92 -12.07 -34.42
CA PRO A 92 -7.37 -11.52 -35.70
C PRO A 92 -6.28 -10.66 -36.36
N GLU A 93 -6.34 -10.56 -37.68
CA GLU A 93 -5.46 -9.68 -38.45
C GLU A 93 -5.95 -8.24 -38.49
N SER A 94 -7.27 -8.02 -38.31
CA SER A 94 -7.88 -6.70 -38.30
C SER A 94 -7.47 -5.91 -37.07
N HIS A 95 -6.97 -4.69 -37.29
CA HIS A 95 -6.65 -3.75 -36.22
C HIS A 95 -7.85 -3.46 -35.31
N ASP A 96 -9.04 -3.32 -35.90
CA ASP A 96 -10.26 -2.99 -35.17
C ASP A 96 -10.72 -4.14 -34.26
N GLU A 97 -10.60 -5.38 -34.75
CA GLU A 97 -10.93 -6.57 -33.98
C GLU A 97 -9.94 -6.79 -32.83
N LEU A 98 -8.65 -6.50 -33.05
CA LEU A 98 -7.63 -6.52 -31.99
C LEU A 98 -7.92 -5.48 -30.90
N LEU A 99 -8.34 -4.26 -31.29
CA LEU A 99 -8.75 -3.22 -30.34
C LEU A 99 -9.93 -3.68 -29.50
N GLN A 100 -10.98 -4.20 -30.14
CA GLN A 100 -12.18 -4.70 -29.46
C GLN A 100 -11.81 -5.83 -28.46
N LEU A 101 -10.97 -6.77 -28.89
CA LEU A 101 -10.57 -7.91 -28.07
C LEU A 101 -9.73 -7.46 -26.87
N LEU A 102 -8.74 -6.58 -27.08
CA LEU A 102 -7.89 -6.07 -26.01
C LEU A 102 -8.67 -5.19 -25.03
N ALA A 103 -9.59 -4.35 -25.52
CA ALA A 103 -10.47 -3.56 -24.66
C ALA A 103 -11.31 -4.45 -23.74
N GLY A 104 -11.90 -5.53 -24.27
CA GLY A 104 -12.62 -6.52 -23.47
C GLY A 104 -11.74 -7.22 -22.44
N ALA A 105 -10.52 -7.61 -22.83
CA ALA A 105 -9.54 -8.24 -21.94
C ALA A 105 -9.09 -7.29 -20.81
N ASN A 106 -8.85 -6.02 -21.13
CA ASN A 106 -8.50 -4.97 -20.16
C ASN A 106 -9.62 -4.74 -19.16
N LEU A 107 -10.88 -4.62 -19.60
CA LEU A 107 -12.01 -4.46 -18.68
C LEU A 107 -12.19 -5.65 -17.75
N LYS A 108 -12.04 -6.87 -18.27
CA LYS A 108 -12.10 -8.08 -17.45
C LYS A 108 -10.97 -8.12 -16.43
N ALA A 109 -9.78 -7.63 -16.77
CA ALA A 109 -8.69 -7.51 -15.82
C ALA A 109 -8.98 -6.42 -14.77
N ARG A 110 -9.40 -5.22 -15.19
CA ARG A 110 -9.72 -4.09 -14.30
C ARG A 110 -10.84 -4.42 -13.30
N SER A 111 -11.79 -5.29 -13.64
CA SER A 111 -12.86 -5.69 -12.71
C SER A 111 -12.37 -6.46 -11.48
N GLN A 112 -11.12 -6.97 -11.52
CA GLN A 112 -10.47 -7.64 -10.41
C GLN A 112 -9.69 -6.67 -9.50
N VAL A 113 -9.55 -5.40 -9.89
CA VAL A 113 -8.83 -4.39 -9.10
C VAL A 113 -9.69 -3.97 -7.92
N VAL A 114 -9.13 -4.02 -6.72
CA VAL A 114 -9.80 -3.50 -5.52
C VAL A 114 -9.29 -2.09 -5.27
N SER A 115 -10.18 -1.10 -5.26
CA SER A 115 -9.80 0.29 -5.03
C SER A 115 -10.73 0.98 -4.05
N PHE A 116 -10.14 1.86 -3.25
CA PHE A 116 -10.85 2.69 -2.28
C PHE A 116 -10.15 4.06 -2.15
N PRO A 117 -10.83 5.07 -1.57
CA PRO A 117 -10.19 6.34 -1.26
C PRO A 117 -8.92 6.12 -0.46
N LEU A 118 -7.87 6.89 -0.73
CA LEU A 118 -6.62 6.83 0.01
C LEU A 118 -6.90 7.18 1.49
N ARG A 119 -6.73 6.20 2.38
CA ARG A 119 -6.97 6.36 3.82
C ARG A 119 -5.64 6.41 4.57
N LYS A 120 -5.57 7.35 5.51
CA LYS A 120 -4.47 7.46 6.46
C LYS A 120 -5.00 7.59 7.87
N THR A 121 -4.23 7.20 8.88
CA THR A 121 -4.57 7.51 10.28
C THR A 121 -4.58 9.03 10.48
N PRO A 122 -5.53 9.57 11.29
CA PRO A 122 -5.66 11.00 11.49
C PRO A 122 -4.46 11.54 12.26
N ARG A 123 -4.03 12.74 11.89
CA ARG A 123 -3.05 13.49 12.67
C ARG A 123 -3.75 14.24 13.79
N SER A 124 -3.17 14.20 14.98
CA SER A 124 -3.60 15.00 16.13
C SER A 124 -2.36 15.55 16.87
N PRO A 125 -2.51 16.50 17.81
CA PRO A 125 -1.40 16.94 18.65
C PRO A 125 -0.72 15.79 19.41
N ARG A 126 -1.47 14.72 19.74
CA ARG A 126 -0.94 13.50 20.35
C ARG A 126 -0.39 12.51 19.33
N ALA A 127 -0.86 12.57 18.09
CA ALA A 127 -0.57 11.62 17.04
C ALA A 127 -0.08 12.34 15.77
N ILE A 128 1.17 12.83 15.81
CA ILE A 128 1.75 13.62 14.70
C ILE A 128 2.02 12.80 13.42
N LYS A 129 2.09 11.47 13.57
CA LYS A 129 2.33 10.52 12.48
C LYS A 129 1.03 10.26 11.68
N SER A 130 1.16 9.74 10.47
CA SER A 130 0.00 9.35 9.66
C SER A 130 0.39 8.17 8.78
N PHE A 131 -0.28 7.05 8.99
CA PHE A 131 0.07 5.78 8.33
C PHE A 131 -0.99 5.40 7.31
N LEU A 132 -0.58 4.78 6.21
CA LEU A 132 -1.50 4.21 5.23
C LEU A 132 -2.28 3.06 5.84
N VAL A 133 -3.59 3.01 5.57
CA VAL A 133 -4.45 1.93 6.06
C VAL A 133 -5.27 1.29 4.95
N ALA A 134 -5.42 -0.02 5.04
CA ALA A 134 -6.33 -0.80 4.22
C ALA A 134 -7.43 -1.43 5.10
N PRO A 135 -8.72 -1.31 4.73
CA PRO A 135 -9.79 -2.05 5.38
C PRO A 135 -9.77 -3.50 4.89
N ILE A 136 -9.67 -4.44 5.83
CA ILE A 136 -9.67 -5.88 5.58
C ILE A 136 -10.90 -6.48 6.23
N ASP A 137 -11.65 -7.27 5.49
CA ASP A 137 -12.73 -8.07 6.04
C ASP A 137 -12.12 -9.31 6.71
N VAL A 138 -12.25 -9.35 8.03
CA VAL A 138 -11.80 -10.45 8.89
C VAL A 138 -13.02 -11.30 9.19
N GLU A 139 -12.98 -12.58 8.84
CA GLU A 139 -14.12 -13.49 9.03
C GLU A 139 -14.63 -13.46 10.47
N ASP A 140 -15.96 -13.41 10.61
CA ASP A 140 -16.72 -13.29 11.87
C ASP A 140 -16.45 -12.03 12.72
N VAL A 141 -15.59 -11.11 12.28
CA VAL A 141 -15.32 -9.82 12.93
C VAL A 141 -15.83 -8.64 12.10
N GLY A 142 -15.66 -8.70 10.77
CA GLY A 142 -15.98 -7.63 9.83
C GLY A 142 -14.76 -6.77 9.47
N PHE A 143 -15.00 -5.53 9.04
CA PHE A 143 -13.93 -4.67 8.53
C PHE A 143 -13.04 -4.11 9.62
N VAL A 144 -11.76 -4.47 9.57
CA VAL A 144 -10.70 -4.00 10.46
C VAL A 144 -9.66 -3.23 9.65
N ASN A 145 -9.19 -2.08 10.16
CA ASN A 145 -8.12 -1.35 9.49
C ASN A 145 -6.76 -1.98 9.82
N PHE A 146 -5.94 -2.19 8.82
CA PHE A 146 -4.55 -2.61 8.97
C PHE A 146 -3.62 -1.53 8.43
N LEU A 147 -2.50 -1.28 9.13
CA LEU A 147 -1.41 -0.46 8.61
C LEU A 147 -0.73 -1.19 7.44
N LEU A 148 -0.29 -0.45 6.43
CA LEU A 148 0.55 -1.00 5.37
C LEU A 148 2.02 -0.66 5.64
N ASP A 149 2.88 -1.68 5.70
CA ASP A 149 4.26 -1.53 6.14
C ASP A 149 5.21 -2.46 5.38
N SER A 150 5.94 -1.93 4.39
CA SER A 150 6.97 -2.69 3.66
C SER A 150 8.24 -2.95 4.49
N GLY A 151 8.39 -2.29 5.65
CA GLY A 151 9.43 -2.58 6.65
C GLY A 151 9.13 -3.80 7.52
N SER A 152 7.92 -4.37 7.41
CA SER A 152 7.55 -5.66 8.01
C SER A 152 7.53 -6.77 6.97
N SER A 153 8.15 -7.91 7.26
CA SER A 153 8.13 -9.08 6.35
C SER A 153 6.80 -9.83 6.37
N GLY A 154 6.12 -9.86 7.52
CA GLY A 154 4.89 -10.61 7.75
C GLY A 154 3.75 -9.75 8.30
N ALA A 155 2.60 -10.40 8.48
CA ALA A 155 1.45 -9.79 9.13
C ALA A 155 1.65 -9.75 10.66
N LEU A 156 1.26 -8.64 11.27
CA LEU A 156 1.20 -8.47 12.72
C LEU A 156 -0.25 -8.19 13.13
N ILE A 157 -0.65 -8.64 14.30
CA ILE A 157 -1.94 -8.26 14.91
C ILE A 157 -1.74 -7.70 16.31
N THR A 158 -2.66 -6.85 16.76
CA THR A 158 -2.65 -6.36 18.13
C THR A 158 -3.18 -7.39 19.12
N GLY A 159 -2.94 -7.18 20.41
CA GLY A 159 -3.54 -7.99 21.46
C GLY A 159 -5.07 -7.90 21.44
N GLU A 160 -5.62 -6.73 21.15
CA GLU A 160 -7.06 -6.49 21.09
C GLU A 160 -7.72 -7.28 19.96
N LEU A 161 -7.14 -7.27 18.75
CA LEU A 161 -7.67 -8.07 17.64
C LEU A 161 -7.55 -9.57 17.96
N ARG A 162 -6.44 -10.00 18.58
CA ARG A 162 -6.28 -11.39 19.03
C ARG A 162 -7.41 -11.80 19.99
N ASP A 163 -7.72 -10.95 20.95
CA ASP A 163 -8.74 -11.22 21.96
C ASP A 163 -10.15 -11.24 21.33
N VAL A 164 -10.44 -10.35 20.37
CA VAL A 164 -11.68 -10.36 19.58
C VAL A 164 -11.83 -11.64 18.76
N LEU A 165 -10.73 -12.16 18.23
CA LEU A 165 -10.68 -13.44 17.50
C LEU A 165 -10.79 -14.66 18.43
N GLY A 166 -10.81 -14.47 19.76
CA GLY A 166 -10.86 -15.57 20.73
C GLY A 166 -9.59 -16.44 20.74
N LEU A 167 -8.46 -15.91 20.28
CA LEU A 167 -7.18 -16.63 20.24
C LEU A 167 -6.49 -16.53 21.61
N SER A 168 -6.01 -17.66 22.14
CA SER A 168 -5.36 -17.70 23.45
C SER A 168 -4.00 -16.98 23.42
N PRO A 169 -3.59 -16.29 24.50
CA PRO A 169 -2.23 -15.77 24.64
C PRO A 169 -1.13 -16.83 24.53
N THR A 170 -1.46 -18.10 24.77
CA THR A 170 -0.55 -19.24 24.66
C THR A 170 -0.61 -19.94 23.30
N ASP A 171 -1.48 -19.52 22.39
CA ASP A 171 -1.64 -20.19 21.10
C ASP A 171 -0.43 -19.95 20.19
N GLY A 172 0.14 -21.04 19.71
CA GLY A 172 1.17 -21.08 18.68
C GLY A 172 2.62 -21.05 19.18
N GLN A 173 3.55 -20.61 18.35
CA GLN A 173 5.00 -20.66 18.63
C GLN A 173 5.57 -19.29 18.97
N VAL A 174 6.41 -19.21 20.01
CA VAL A 174 7.23 -18.02 20.26
C VAL A 174 8.35 -17.98 19.22
N VAL A 175 8.42 -16.88 18.47
CA VAL A 175 9.46 -16.62 17.47
C VAL A 175 10.24 -15.36 17.80
N LYS A 176 11.45 -15.27 17.26
CA LYS A 176 12.24 -14.02 17.30
C LYS A 176 11.81 -13.12 16.15
N GLY A 177 11.57 -11.86 16.45
CA GLY A 177 11.32 -10.78 15.51
C GLY A 177 12.31 -9.63 15.68
N VAL A 178 12.23 -8.65 14.78
CA VAL A 178 13.00 -7.41 14.84
C VAL A 178 12.03 -6.25 14.66
N ASP A 179 12.19 -5.19 15.45
CA ASP A 179 11.60 -3.87 15.19
C ASP A 179 12.61 -2.77 15.48
N SER A 180 12.17 -1.51 15.40
CA SER A 180 13.01 -0.34 15.62
C SER A 180 13.68 -0.30 17.00
N SER A 181 13.20 -1.06 18.00
CA SER A 181 13.82 -1.19 19.31
C SER A 181 14.82 -2.35 19.42
N GLY A 182 14.87 -3.23 18.42
CA GLY A 182 15.81 -4.33 18.33
C GLY A 182 15.12 -5.69 18.25
N LEU A 183 15.75 -6.71 18.85
CA LEU A 183 15.21 -8.07 18.90
C LEU A 183 13.99 -8.14 19.81
N THR A 184 12.92 -8.77 19.33
CA THR A 184 11.70 -9.02 20.11
C THR A 184 11.31 -10.49 20.07
N LEU A 185 10.54 -10.93 21.07
CA LEU A 185 9.86 -12.22 21.06
C LEU A 185 8.39 -11.97 20.73
N ARG A 186 7.85 -12.74 19.79
CA ARG A 186 6.46 -12.61 19.35
C ARG A 186 5.79 -13.95 19.29
N GLN A 187 4.50 -13.95 19.60
CA GLN A 187 3.67 -15.15 19.49
C GLN A 187 3.14 -15.27 18.06
N LYS A 188 3.45 -16.37 17.38
CA LYS A 188 2.89 -16.68 16.07
C LYS A 188 1.50 -17.29 16.26
N VAL A 189 0.47 -16.71 15.65
CA VAL A 189 -0.91 -17.20 15.68
C VAL A 189 -1.43 -17.46 14.27
N ARG A 190 -2.47 -18.29 14.18
CA ARG A 190 -3.18 -18.55 12.92
C ARG A 190 -4.37 -17.61 12.81
N LEU A 191 -4.51 -16.94 11.67
CA LEU A 191 -5.62 -16.06 11.37
C LEU A 191 -6.77 -16.81 10.69
N PRO A 192 -8.02 -16.37 10.89
CA PRO A 192 -9.12 -16.79 10.03
C PRO A 192 -8.94 -16.23 8.62
N PRO A 193 -9.79 -16.65 7.65
CA PRO A 193 -9.81 -16.06 6.32
C PRO A 193 -9.89 -14.53 6.34
N LEU A 194 -8.99 -13.89 5.60
CA LEU A 194 -8.97 -12.44 5.41
C LEU A 194 -9.35 -12.11 3.96
N ARG A 195 -10.14 -11.06 3.75
CA ARG A 195 -10.57 -10.62 2.41
C ARG A 195 -10.29 -9.15 2.18
N LEU A 196 -9.81 -8.84 0.96
CA LEU A 196 -9.73 -7.49 0.44
C LEU A 196 -10.76 -7.37 -0.70
N GLY A 197 -11.92 -6.79 -0.39
CA GLY A 197 -13.05 -6.83 -1.34
C GLY A 197 -13.42 -8.29 -1.69
N PRO A 198 -13.50 -8.66 -2.98
CA PRO A 198 -13.79 -10.04 -3.39
C PRO A 198 -12.58 -10.99 -3.27
N GLN A 199 -11.38 -10.49 -2.98
CA GLN A 199 -10.16 -11.28 -3.02
C GLN A 199 -9.88 -11.92 -1.66
N LEU A 200 -9.77 -13.25 -1.63
CA LEU A 200 -9.27 -13.98 -0.47
C LEU A 200 -7.76 -13.83 -0.36
N LEU A 201 -7.28 -13.44 0.82
CA LEU A 201 -5.86 -13.25 1.09
C LEU A 201 -5.23 -14.55 1.57
N ASP A 202 -4.10 -14.95 0.99
CA ASP A 202 -3.33 -16.12 1.43
C ASP A 202 -2.38 -15.72 2.58
N ILE A 203 -2.98 -15.24 3.66
CA ILE A 203 -2.29 -14.85 4.89
C ILE A 203 -2.91 -15.65 6.02
N ARG A 204 -2.22 -16.73 6.40
CA ARG A 204 -2.72 -17.66 7.42
C ARG A 204 -2.09 -17.44 8.78
N ASP A 205 -0.92 -16.80 8.82
CA ASP A 205 -0.14 -16.61 10.02
C ASP A 205 0.09 -15.12 10.27
N ALA A 206 0.03 -14.72 11.54
CA ALA A 206 0.46 -13.42 11.99
C ALA A 206 1.20 -13.50 13.32
N TYR A 207 1.88 -12.42 13.68
CA TYR A 207 2.60 -12.32 14.94
C TYR A 207 1.94 -11.27 15.83
N VAL A 208 1.67 -11.63 17.08
CA VAL A 208 1.09 -10.72 18.05
C VAL A 208 2.14 -9.67 18.42
N THR A 209 1.75 -8.40 18.35
CA THR A 209 2.58 -7.25 18.69
C THR A 209 1.81 -6.25 19.53
N THR A 210 2.53 -5.36 20.21
CA THR A 210 1.94 -4.19 20.86
C THR A 210 2.09 -3.00 19.94
N LEU A 211 0.99 -2.54 19.34
CA LEU A 211 0.96 -1.27 18.64
C LEU A 211 0.50 -0.19 19.62
N LYS A 212 1.43 0.64 20.08
CA LYS A 212 1.05 1.89 20.77
C LYS A 212 0.62 2.88 19.69
N SER A 213 -0.69 3.03 19.50
CA SER A 213 -1.25 4.04 18.60
C SER A 213 -1.78 5.21 19.43
N ASP A 214 -1.19 6.39 19.26
CA ASP A 214 -1.78 7.63 19.77
C ASP A 214 -2.95 8.12 18.88
N HIS A 215 -3.28 7.38 17.80
CA HIS A 215 -4.31 7.75 16.83
C HIS A 215 -5.71 7.31 17.28
N ASP A 216 -6.71 8.14 17.00
CA ASP A 216 -8.14 7.88 17.24
C ASP A 216 -8.76 6.84 16.28
N ILE A 217 -7.96 6.07 15.56
CA ILE A 217 -8.43 4.95 14.72
C ILE A 217 -7.87 3.66 15.29
N ASP A 218 -8.78 2.75 15.62
CA ASP A 218 -8.43 1.38 15.95
C ASP A 218 -7.87 0.67 14.71
N VAL A 219 -6.65 0.16 14.89
CA VAL A 219 -5.96 -0.65 13.90
C VAL A 219 -5.81 -2.06 14.47
N GLY A 220 -6.21 -3.05 13.69
CA GLY A 220 -6.11 -4.45 14.11
C GLY A 220 -4.70 -5.02 13.98
N GLY A 221 -3.81 -4.33 13.26
CA GLY A 221 -2.48 -4.84 13.00
C GLY A 221 -1.74 -4.13 11.87
N VAL A 222 -0.74 -4.84 11.35
CA VAL A 222 0.14 -4.42 10.26
C VAL A 222 0.16 -5.49 9.18
N LEU A 223 0.05 -5.09 7.91
CA LEU A 223 0.23 -5.96 6.75
C LEU A 223 1.57 -5.65 6.08
N GLY A 224 2.43 -6.67 6.10
CA GLY A 224 3.80 -6.60 5.61
C GLY A 224 3.98 -6.96 4.14
N LEU A 225 5.22 -7.28 3.78
CA LEU A 225 5.61 -7.73 2.43
C LEU A 225 4.86 -9.00 1.99
N ASN A 226 4.48 -9.89 2.92
CA ASN A 226 3.65 -11.05 2.59
C ASN A 226 2.29 -10.66 1.97
N PHE A 227 1.70 -9.55 2.40
CA PHE A 227 0.49 -8.99 1.82
C PHE A 227 0.81 -8.15 0.59
N LEU A 228 1.76 -7.22 0.69
CA LEU A 228 2.05 -6.27 -0.38
C LEU A 228 2.52 -6.96 -1.67
N ARG A 229 3.20 -8.11 -1.57
CA ARG A 229 3.62 -8.91 -2.74
C ARG A 229 2.48 -9.68 -3.42
N MET A 230 1.29 -9.72 -2.81
CA MET A 230 0.12 -10.31 -3.46
C MET A 230 -0.42 -9.42 -4.58
N PHE A 231 -0.02 -8.15 -4.63
CA PHE A 231 -0.58 -7.14 -5.52
C PHE A 231 0.49 -6.27 -6.16
N GLU A 232 0.11 -5.62 -7.25
CA GLU A 232 0.72 -4.38 -7.69
C GLU A 232 -0.08 -3.23 -7.05
N VAL A 233 0.54 -2.52 -6.10
CA VAL A 233 -0.17 -1.53 -5.27
C VAL A 233 0.03 -0.13 -5.84
N GLU A 234 -1.05 0.52 -6.27
CA GLU A 234 -1.03 1.91 -6.74
C GLU A 234 -1.50 2.86 -5.63
N ILE A 235 -0.69 3.86 -5.32
CA ILE A 235 -1.01 4.95 -4.38
C ILE A 235 -0.96 6.26 -5.16
N CYS A 236 -2.09 6.94 -5.26
CA CYS A 236 -2.23 8.22 -5.95
C CYS A 236 -2.60 9.33 -4.95
N GLN A 237 -1.68 10.25 -4.69
CA GLN A 237 -1.93 11.39 -3.80
C GLN A 237 -2.81 12.45 -4.43
N ASP A 238 -2.67 12.67 -5.74
CA ASP A 238 -3.43 13.62 -6.54
C ASP A 238 -4.92 13.24 -6.60
N ARG A 239 -5.20 11.98 -6.92
CA ARG A 239 -6.54 11.40 -7.04
C ARG A 239 -7.11 10.92 -5.71
N LYS A 240 -6.33 10.99 -4.62
CA LYS A 240 -6.69 10.44 -3.30
C LYS A 240 -7.22 9.02 -3.39
N ARG A 241 -6.49 8.15 -4.08
CA ARG A 241 -6.89 6.76 -4.35
C ARG A 241 -5.79 5.78 -4.00
N MET A 242 -6.18 4.63 -3.47
CA MET A 242 -5.34 3.45 -3.38
C MET A 242 -6.00 2.31 -4.17
N ALA A 243 -5.21 1.53 -4.88
CA ALA A 243 -5.69 0.38 -5.65
C ALA A 243 -4.74 -0.81 -5.54
N PHE A 244 -5.32 -2.01 -5.48
CA PHE A 244 -4.64 -3.29 -5.39
C PHE A 244 -4.94 -4.05 -6.67
N HIS A 245 -3.97 -4.06 -7.56
CA HIS A 245 -4.07 -4.74 -8.84
C HIS A 245 -3.57 -6.18 -8.67
N PRO A 246 -4.24 -7.17 -9.26
CA PRO A 246 -3.69 -8.51 -9.39
C PRO A 246 -2.29 -8.48 -10.05
N PRO A 247 -1.39 -9.42 -9.70
CA PRO A 247 -0.06 -9.49 -10.29
C PRO A 247 -0.10 -9.61 -11.82
N GLY A 248 0.81 -8.89 -12.50
CA GLY A 248 0.95 -8.87 -13.95
C GLY A 248 0.10 -7.83 -14.66
N HIS A 249 -0.60 -6.94 -13.95
CA HIS A 249 -1.36 -5.85 -14.58
C HIS A 249 -0.45 -4.79 -15.21
N ILE A 250 0.72 -4.54 -14.64
CA ILE A 250 1.77 -3.69 -15.23
C ILE A 250 2.23 -4.28 -16.55
N ASP A 251 2.65 -5.56 -16.55
CA ASP A 251 3.23 -6.19 -17.75
C ASP A 251 2.20 -6.28 -18.89
N LYS A 252 0.93 -6.55 -18.55
CA LYS A 252 -0.19 -6.55 -19.51
C LYS A 252 -0.59 -5.15 -20.03
N GLY A 253 -0.05 -4.07 -19.45
CA GLY A 253 -0.43 -2.70 -19.80
C GLY A 253 -1.79 -2.25 -19.24
N VAL A 254 -2.39 -3.03 -18.33
CA VAL A 254 -3.66 -2.67 -17.65
C VAL A 254 -3.42 -1.59 -16.61
N LEU A 255 -2.31 -1.70 -15.87
CA LEU A 255 -1.80 -0.65 -14.98
C LEU A 255 -0.70 0.12 -15.71
N ASP A 256 -1.07 1.29 -16.24
CA ASP A 256 -0.14 2.15 -16.96
C ASP A 256 0.89 2.77 -16.01
N VAL A 257 2.17 2.53 -16.28
CA VAL A 257 3.32 3.10 -15.57
C VAL A 257 4.25 3.87 -16.52
N ALA A 258 3.79 4.15 -17.74
CA ALA A 258 4.57 4.88 -18.73
C ALA A 258 4.93 6.29 -18.21
N GLY A 259 6.16 6.70 -18.45
CA GLY A 259 6.69 7.99 -17.99
C GLY A 259 6.95 8.08 -16.48
N MET A 260 6.85 6.98 -15.73
CA MET A 260 7.30 6.90 -14.34
C MET A 260 8.75 6.40 -14.28
N ALA A 261 9.52 6.87 -13.30
CA ALA A 261 10.84 6.33 -13.04
C ALA A 261 10.71 4.93 -12.43
N VAL A 262 11.44 3.96 -12.98
CA VAL A 262 11.48 2.58 -12.48
C VAL A 262 12.70 2.41 -11.59
N LEU A 263 12.50 1.98 -10.34
CA LEU A 263 13.59 1.69 -9.42
C LEU A 263 13.58 0.21 -9.08
N HIS A 264 14.70 -0.46 -9.36
CA HIS A 264 14.90 -1.86 -8.97
C HIS A 264 15.28 -1.95 -7.50
N CYS A 265 14.73 -2.95 -6.83
CA CYS A 265 14.94 -3.22 -5.42
C CYS A 265 15.84 -4.43 -5.24
N ASP A 266 16.73 -4.37 -4.26
CA ASP A 266 17.50 -5.49 -3.77
C ASP A 266 16.79 -6.17 -2.59
N VAL A 267 16.92 -7.50 -2.49
CA VAL A 267 16.50 -8.24 -1.30
C VAL A 267 17.58 -8.16 -0.24
N LEU A 268 17.27 -7.49 0.86
CA LEU A 268 18.15 -7.30 2.00
C LEU A 268 17.93 -8.40 3.06
N LYS A 269 18.78 -8.39 4.09
CA LYS A 269 18.65 -9.31 5.23
C LYS A 269 17.25 -9.22 5.85
N GLY A 270 16.69 -10.37 6.23
CA GLY A 270 15.32 -10.44 6.75
C GLY A 270 14.24 -10.41 5.66
N GLY A 271 14.62 -10.40 4.37
CA GLY A 271 13.69 -10.42 3.24
C GLY A 271 13.08 -9.05 2.92
N LEU A 272 13.55 -8.00 3.59
CA LEU A 272 13.18 -6.61 3.30
C LEU A 272 13.66 -6.21 1.91
N LEU A 273 13.00 -5.21 1.33
CA LEU A 273 13.39 -4.65 0.04
C LEU A 273 14.05 -3.31 0.26
N GLY A 274 15.12 -3.04 -0.48
CA GLY A 274 15.75 -1.73 -0.50
C GLY A 274 16.07 -1.26 -1.91
N VAL A 275 16.17 0.04 -2.10
CA VAL A 275 16.67 0.64 -3.34
C VAL A 275 18.04 1.26 -3.08
N PRO A 276 18.95 1.27 -4.06
CA PRO A 276 20.17 2.05 -3.93
C PRO A 276 19.85 3.54 -3.73
N VAL A 277 20.61 4.22 -2.87
CA VAL A 277 20.51 5.66 -2.65
C VAL A 277 21.91 6.28 -2.63
N SER A 278 22.04 7.48 -3.19
CA SER A 278 23.20 8.36 -3.01
C SER A 278 22.72 9.64 -2.33
N LEU A 279 23.50 10.11 -1.35
CA LEU A 279 23.25 11.36 -0.62
C LEU A 279 24.39 12.33 -0.88
N ASN A 280 24.09 13.57 -1.31
CA ASN A 280 25.12 14.57 -1.65
C ASN A 280 26.19 14.06 -2.62
N GLY A 281 25.82 13.21 -3.58
CA GLY A 281 26.76 12.61 -4.55
C GLY A 281 27.68 11.54 -3.97
N SER A 282 27.40 11.02 -2.78
CA SER A 282 28.15 9.93 -2.17
C SER A 282 28.11 8.64 -3.00
N ALA A 283 28.99 7.67 -2.66
CA ALA A 283 28.79 6.30 -3.10
C ALA A 283 27.39 5.80 -2.71
N ARG A 284 26.81 4.93 -3.55
CA ARG A 284 25.47 4.39 -3.30
C ARG A 284 25.48 3.38 -2.15
N PHE A 285 24.43 3.40 -1.34
CA PHE A 285 24.19 2.43 -0.27
C PHE A 285 22.71 2.04 -0.20
N PRO A 286 22.33 0.99 0.55
CA PRO A 286 20.93 0.54 0.59
C PRO A 286 20.00 1.48 1.37
N ALA A 287 18.83 1.77 0.81
CA ALA A 287 17.70 2.39 1.48
C ALA A 287 16.52 1.41 1.59
N ILE A 288 16.22 0.93 2.80
CA ILE A 288 15.12 0.00 3.11
C ILE A 288 13.78 0.69 2.83
N LEU A 289 12.92 0.09 2.02
CA LEU A 289 11.58 0.62 1.72
C LEU A 289 10.64 0.43 2.92
N ASP A 290 10.11 1.52 3.48
CA ASP A 290 9.25 1.45 4.67
C ASP A 290 8.06 2.42 4.59
N LEU A 291 6.90 1.88 4.16
CA LEU A 291 5.62 2.60 4.21
C LEU A 291 5.11 2.88 5.64
N GLY A 292 5.60 2.12 6.63
CA GLY A 292 5.31 2.31 8.04
C GLY A 292 6.14 3.42 8.68
N ALA A 293 7.24 3.85 8.08
CA ALA A 293 8.01 4.99 8.55
C ALA A 293 7.42 6.31 8.02
N ASN A 294 7.17 7.28 8.91
CA ASN A 294 6.71 8.62 8.48
C ASN A 294 7.86 9.51 7.98
N PHE A 295 9.07 9.20 8.41
CA PHE A 295 10.26 9.99 8.13
C PHE A 295 11.39 9.05 7.73
N SER A 296 12.21 9.50 6.81
CA SER A 296 13.40 8.79 6.40
C SER A 296 14.52 8.96 7.44
N ILE A 297 15.14 7.86 7.83
CA ILE A 297 16.14 7.80 8.91
C ILE A 297 17.40 7.14 8.37
N LEU A 298 18.54 7.80 8.46
CA LEU A 298 19.85 7.25 8.11
C LEU A 298 20.67 6.95 9.36
N ASN A 299 21.50 5.91 9.29
CA ASN A 299 22.51 5.67 10.32
C ASN A 299 23.68 6.65 10.18
N TRP A 300 24.53 6.70 11.19
CA TRP A 300 25.69 7.59 11.15
C TRP A 300 26.72 7.27 10.07
N PRO A 301 27.07 6.00 9.78
CA PRO A 301 27.90 5.67 8.62
C PRO A 301 27.39 6.26 7.31
N ALA A 302 26.08 6.26 7.07
CA ALA A 302 25.48 6.91 5.89
C ALA A 302 25.58 8.45 5.95
N ALA A 303 25.46 9.04 7.14
CA ALA A 303 25.55 10.49 7.32
C ALA A 303 26.99 10.97 7.03
N GLU A 304 27.97 10.28 7.58
CA GLU A 304 29.39 10.56 7.37
C GLU A 304 29.79 10.37 5.90
N LEU A 305 29.27 9.32 5.25
CA LEU A 305 29.42 9.09 3.82
C LEU A 305 28.84 10.24 2.97
N ALA A 306 27.76 10.87 3.43
CA ALA A 306 27.15 12.06 2.82
C ALA A 306 27.84 13.39 3.19
N GLY A 307 28.97 13.33 3.91
CA GLY A 307 29.76 14.49 4.33
C GLY A 307 29.29 15.15 5.64
N VAL A 308 28.30 14.57 6.33
CA VAL A 308 27.81 15.08 7.63
C VAL A 308 28.77 14.67 8.74
N ARG A 309 29.39 15.65 9.40
CA ARG A 309 30.34 15.40 10.49
C ARG A 309 29.63 15.28 11.84
N ARG A 310 30.07 14.33 12.67
CA ARG A 310 29.73 14.31 14.11
C ARG A 310 30.43 15.46 14.83
N GLY A 311 29.67 16.23 15.60
CA GLY A 311 30.12 17.24 16.55
C GLY A 311 30.49 16.61 17.89
N ALA A 312 31.03 17.43 18.80
CA ALA A 312 31.59 16.97 20.07
C ALA A 312 30.56 16.31 21.01
N ASP A 313 29.27 16.60 20.86
CA ASP A 313 28.16 15.98 21.59
C ASP A 313 27.56 14.76 20.86
N GLY A 314 28.21 14.29 19.79
CA GLY A 314 27.69 13.24 18.94
C GLY A 314 26.55 13.66 18.01
N ALA A 315 26.20 14.96 17.94
CA ALA A 315 25.20 15.50 17.00
C ALA A 315 25.90 16.12 15.77
N PRO A 316 25.22 16.34 14.62
CA PRO A 316 25.86 16.94 13.45
C PRO A 316 26.54 18.29 13.78
N ALA A 317 27.81 18.45 13.38
CA ALA A 317 28.60 19.65 13.62
C ALA A 317 28.20 20.84 12.72
N ASP A 318 27.53 20.57 11.61
CA ASP A 318 27.15 21.57 10.62
C ASP A 318 25.79 22.23 10.92
N SER A 319 25.67 23.52 10.64
CA SER A 319 24.49 24.35 10.95
C SER A 319 23.30 24.09 10.02
N SER A 320 23.50 23.37 8.93
CA SER A 320 22.48 22.94 7.96
C SER A 320 21.48 21.89 8.51
N MET A 321 21.78 21.29 9.68
CA MET A 321 20.99 20.25 10.34
C MET A 321 20.45 20.75 11.69
N GLN A 322 19.58 21.76 11.68
CA GLN A 322 19.03 22.40 12.89
C GLN A 322 17.50 22.39 12.93
N GLU A 323 16.91 21.21 13.07
CA GLU A 323 15.62 21.09 13.75
C GLU A 323 15.75 19.97 14.80
N GLN A 324 15.60 20.34 16.08
CA GLN A 324 15.70 19.41 17.21
C GLN A 324 14.33 18.80 17.46
N VAL A 325 14.17 17.50 17.23
CA VAL A 325 12.93 16.78 17.55
C VAL A 325 13.13 16.04 18.87
N THR A 326 12.36 16.40 19.90
CA THR A 326 12.39 15.76 21.22
C THR A 326 11.63 14.43 21.16
N SER A 327 12.27 13.36 21.62
CA SER A 327 11.62 12.05 21.81
C SER A 327 10.68 12.08 23.04
N ILE A 328 9.58 11.34 22.96
CA ILE A 328 8.47 11.33 23.96
C ILE A 328 8.86 10.66 25.30
N ASP A 329 10.00 9.98 25.36
CA ASP A 329 10.48 9.23 26.53
C ASP A 329 11.31 10.06 27.53
N GLY A 330 11.53 11.35 27.29
CA GLY A 330 12.17 12.27 28.26
C GLY A 330 13.62 11.95 28.61
N GLN A 331 14.20 10.90 28.02
CA GLN A 331 15.61 10.53 28.18
C GLN A 331 16.47 11.44 27.30
N ARG A 332 17.42 12.14 27.93
CA ARG A 332 18.26 13.19 27.31
C ARG A 332 19.29 12.69 26.28
N SER A 333 19.30 11.42 25.90
CA SER A 333 20.43 10.80 25.17
C SER A 333 20.26 10.59 23.67
N ASN A 334 19.07 10.76 23.07
CA ASN A 334 18.87 10.57 21.62
C ASN A 334 18.36 11.85 20.94
N ARG A 335 19.27 12.77 20.58
CA ARG A 335 18.94 13.98 19.82
C ARG A 335 18.68 13.60 18.35
N ILE A 336 17.43 13.70 17.91
CA ILE A 336 17.07 13.61 16.48
C ILE A 336 17.31 14.99 15.86
N ARG A 337 18.14 15.05 14.82
CA ARG A 337 18.29 16.26 14.00
C ARG A 337 17.85 16.00 12.57
N ARG A 338 17.18 17.01 12.02
CA ARG A 338 16.62 17.04 10.67
C ARG A 338 17.43 18.02 9.82
N GLY A 339 17.73 17.66 8.58
CA GLY A 339 18.21 18.63 7.60
C GLY A 339 18.24 18.09 6.18
N TYR A 340 18.55 18.99 5.25
CA TYR A 340 18.34 18.78 3.82
C TYR A 340 19.59 18.21 3.16
N LEU A 341 19.45 17.05 2.52
CA LEU A 341 20.48 16.42 1.70
C LEU A 341 19.93 16.22 0.28
N ASP A 342 20.81 16.29 -0.70
CA ASP A 342 20.48 15.92 -2.08
C ASP A 342 20.32 14.40 -2.14
N VAL A 343 19.16 13.93 -2.60
CA VAL A 343 18.83 12.50 -2.64
C VAL A 343 18.72 12.05 -4.08
N VAL A 344 19.44 10.99 -4.43
CA VAL A 344 19.27 10.26 -5.69
C VAL A 344 18.95 8.81 -5.38
N LEU A 345 17.82 8.31 -5.84
CA LEU A 345 17.43 6.92 -5.70
C LEU A 345 17.70 6.14 -6.98
N GLY A 346 17.93 4.83 -6.83
CA GLY A 346 18.12 3.91 -7.94
C GLY A 346 19.57 3.77 -8.39
N GLY A 347 19.74 2.93 -9.41
CA GLY A 347 21.04 2.59 -9.98
C GLY A 347 21.62 3.68 -10.87
N GLU A 348 22.67 3.35 -11.61
CA GLU A 348 23.28 4.25 -12.61
C GLU A 348 22.36 4.44 -13.82
N ASP A 349 21.74 3.36 -14.28
CA ASP A 349 20.89 3.37 -15.47
C ASP A 349 19.46 3.86 -15.20
N THR A 350 19.03 3.77 -13.95
CA THR A 350 17.66 4.09 -13.51
C THR A 350 17.70 4.89 -12.23
N SER A 351 17.80 6.21 -12.36
CA SER A 351 17.83 7.13 -11.21
C SER A 351 16.57 7.99 -11.12
N TYR A 352 16.21 8.34 -9.89
CA TYR A 352 15.14 9.26 -9.57
C TYR A 352 15.62 10.29 -8.54
N VAL A 353 15.43 11.56 -8.88
CA VAL A 353 15.68 12.69 -7.97
C VAL A 353 14.33 13.21 -7.49
N PRO A 354 14.02 13.10 -6.20
CA PRO A 354 12.79 13.68 -5.65
C PRO A 354 12.71 15.18 -5.95
N SER A 355 11.55 15.65 -6.39
CA SER A 355 11.31 17.06 -6.76
C SER A 355 11.31 18.04 -5.57
N ARG A 356 11.38 17.53 -4.35
CA ARG A 356 11.29 18.27 -3.09
C ARG A 356 12.52 18.02 -2.24
N SER A 357 13.03 19.06 -1.59
CA SER A 357 14.11 18.92 -0.62
C SER A 357 13.64 18.07 0.55
N LEU A 358 14.43 17.05 0.89
CA LEU A 358 14.07 16.07 1.91
C LEU A 358 14.88 16.29 3.16
N ALA A 359 14.15 16.29 4.25
CA ALA A 359 14.67 16.60 5.54
C ALA A 359 14.84 15.27 6.30
N LEU A 360 16.05 14.73 6.27
CA LEU A 360 16.37 13.38 6.75
C LEU A 360 16.78 13.40 8.22
N MET A 361 16.50 12.31 8.94
CA MET A 361 16.90 12.14 10.34
C MET A 361 18.15 11.28 10.46
N VAL A 362 19.14 11.71 11.24
CA VAL A 362 20.30 10.86 11.56
C VAL A 362 20.10 10.16 12.90
N ARG A 363 20.09 8.82 12.91
CA ARG A 363 20.01 8.00 14.13
C ARG A 363 20.43 6.56 13.87
N ASP A 364 21.25 6.01 14.76
CA ASP A 364 21.50 4.57 14.84
C ASP A 364 20.34 3.89 15.58
N ILE A 365 19.38 3.34 14.84
CA ILE A 365 18.31 2.54 15.42
C ILE A 365 18.78 1.09 15.64
N PRO A 366 18.42 0.43 16.77
CA PRO A 366 18.83 -0.93 17.07
C PRO A 366 18.61 -1.96 15.96
N SER A 367 17.55 -1.81 15.15
CA SER A 367 17.28 -2.71 14.01
C SER A 367 18.40 -2.73 12.98
N PHE A 368 19.11 -1.62 12.75
CA PHE A 368 20.22 -1.59 11.79
C PHE A 368 21.31 -2.59 12.15
N ALA A 369 21.73 -2.64 13.42
CA ALA A 369 22.73 -3.58 13.88
C ALA A 369 22.26 -5.05 13.72
N VAL A 370 21.01 -5.35 14.10
CA VAL A 370 20.44 -6.70 13.96
C VAL A 370 20.35 -7.13 12.47
N LEU A 371 20.03 -6.18 11.60
CA LEU A 371 19.98 -6.37 10.15
C LEU A 371 21.37 -6.39 9.48
N GLY A 372 22.46 -6.20 10.23
CA GLY A 372 23.84 -6.29 9.72
C GLY A 372 24.42 -4.96 9.22
N PHE A 373 23.75 -3.84 9.50
CA PHE A 373 24.16 -2.49 9.12
C PHE A 373 24.66 -1.65 10.31
N GLY A 374 25.20 -2.29 11.34
CA GLY A 374 25.74 -1.57 12.51
C GLY A 374 26.87 -0.61 12.13
N GLU A 375 27.77 -1.07 11.26
CA GLU A 375 28.98 -0.33 10.84
C GLU A 375 28.96 0.03 9.33
N SER A 376 27.86 -0.25 8.63
CA SER A 376 27.75 -0.03 7.19
C SER A 376 26.64 0.98 6.88
N PRO A 377 26.84 1.88 5.90
CA PRO A 377 25.82 2.86 5.51
C PRO A 377 24.48 2.21 5.18
N VAL A 378 23.40 2.69 5.81
CA VAL A 378 22.02 2.30 5.52
C VAL A 378 21.06 3.42 5.87
N MET A 379 19.92 3.46 5.19
CA MET A 379 18.78 4.25 5.64
C MET A 379 17.46 3.50 5.54
N VAL A 380 16.47 3.96 6.29
CA VAL A 380 15.05 3.69 6.08
C VAL A 380 14.50 4.80 5.17
N LEU A 381 13.86 4.39 4.09
CA LEU A 381 13.14 5.23 3.16
C LEU A 381 11.67 5.30 3.57
N GLY A 382 11.32 6.37 4.26
CA GLY A 382 9.99 6.57 4.80
C GLY A 382 8.96 7.04 3.77
N TYR A 383 7.71 7.05 4.21
CA TYR A 383 6.59 7.59 3.47
C TYR A 383 6.69 9.10 3.22
N ASP A 384 7.52 9.82 3.98
CA ASP A 384 7.89 11.18 3.60
C ASP A 384 8.47 11.18 2.20
N LEU A 385 9.42 10.32 1.82
CA LEU A 385 9.91 10.28 0.45
C LEU A 385 8.90 9.60 -0.48
N LEU A 386 8.38 8.44 -0.08
CA LEU A 386 7.54 7.59 -0.95
C LEU A 386 6.18 8.23 -1.29
N SER A 387 5.78 9.29 -0.60
CA SER A 387 4.54 10.05 -0.84
C SER A 387 4.57 10.94 -2.10
N ALA A 388 5.24 10.49 -3.16
CA ALA A 388 5.18 11.09 -4.50
C ALA A 388 3.73 11.19 -5.02
N ASP A 389 3.52 11.93 -6.11
CA ASP A 389 2.16 12.14 -6.66
C ASP A 389 1.51 10.80 -7.02
N ARG A 390 2.33 9.89 -7.58
CA ARG A 390 1.95 8.52 -7.86
C ARG A 390 3.09 7.56 -7.55
N LEU A 391 2.78 6.55 -6.76
CA LEU A 391 3.67 5.44 -6.42
C LEU A 391 3.00 4.14 -6.84
N VAL A 392 3.71 3.28 -7.57
CA VAL A 392 3.28 1.90 -7.85
C VAL A 392 4.32 0.93 -7.29
N LEU A 393 3.87 -0.01 -6.48
CA LEU A 393 4.71 -1.02 -5.84
C LEU A 393 4.48 -2.36 -6.51
N ASP A 394 5.50 -2.89 -7.20
CA ASP A 394 5.53 -4.27 -7.69
C ASP A 394 6.62 -5.03 -6.91
N LEU A 395 6.33 -5.24 -5.63
CA LEU A 395 7.29 -5.82 -4.69
C LEU A 395 7.52 -7.31 -4.92
N ARG A 396 6.65 -7.96 -5.71
CA ARG A 396 6.84 -9.35 -6.15
C ARG A 396 7.98 -9.44 -7.15
N ASN A 397 8.03 -8.50 -8.10
CA ASN A 397 9.10 -8.41 -9.10
C ASN A 397 10.21 -7.43 -8.72
N GLN A 398 10.27 -7.03 -7.44
CA GLN A 398 11.35 -6.22 -6.87
C GLN A 398 11.56 -4.89 -7.63
N ARG A 399 10.46 -4.20 -7.97
CA ARG A 399 10.52 -2.90 -8.62
C ARG A 399 9.44 -1.97 -8.10
N ILE A 400 9.73 -0.69 -8.08
CA ILE A 400 8.76 0.37 -7.78
C ILE A 400 8.79 1.41 -8.89
N PHE A 401 7.65 2.06 -9.10
CA PHE A 401 7.50 3.13 -10.07
C PHE A 401 7.12 4.41 -9.34
N ILE A 402 7.83 5.49 -9.61
CA ILE A 402 7.64 6.77 -8.93
C ILE A 402 7.45 7.88 -9.97
N LYS A 403 6.51 8.78 -9.70
CA LYS A 403 6.32 10.03 -10.44
C LYS A 403 6.43 11.21 -9.49
#